data_AF-A0A2A4WNM6-F1
#
_entry.id   AF-A0A2A4WNM6-F1
#
_cell.length_a   1.000
_cell.length_b   1.000
_cell.length_c   1.000
_cell.angle_alpha   90.00
_cell.angle_beta   90.00
_cell.angle_gamma   90.00
#
_symmetry.space_group_name_H-M   'P 1'
#
loop_
_entity.id
_entity.type
_entity.pdbx_description
1 polymer ?
#
loop_
_entity_poly.entity_id
_entity_poly.type
_entity_poly.pdbx_seq_one_letter_code
_entity_poly.pdbx_strand_id
1 'polypeptide(L)'
;MNSKTKPLITSVILAIIILAILSIFLGIVIGLIIAVLVGLATFWLFSSKNDDKSNSENENSELSVTEVANQALLMANLDLRKSIISPELRTNYESLIDLLIELLPLVNGTKDAPDTESELGWVINRMATEYLPNKSIAPYLKLSDSERLDGKIVSEVLENINSMKKELLDVKEMIIKKNSGEFARKAQFLKQRFTE
;
A
#
# COMPACT_ATOMS: atom_id res chain seq x y z
N MET A 1 29.49 -77.08 -1.75
CA MET A 1 28.55 -76.13 -1.11
C MET A 1 27.12 -76.53 -1.48
N ASN A 2 26.28 -76.89 -0.50
CA ASN A 2 24.96 -77.50 -0.69
C ASN A 2 23.98 -76.55 -1.42
N SER A 3 23.17 -77.05 -2.36
CA SER A 3 22.27 -76.19 -3.17
C SER A 3 21.22 -75.43 -2.33
N LYS A 4 20.93 -75.90 -1.11
CA LYS A 4 20.03 -75.26 -0.15
C LYS A 4 20.61 -74.04 0.58
N THR A 5 21.94 -73.84 0.59
CA THR A 5 22.55 -72.68 1.30
C THR A 5 22.59 -71.41 0.44
N LYS A 6 22.55 -71.55 -0.90
CA LYS A 6 22.53 -70.42 -1.84
C LYS A 6 21.31 -69.49 -1.68
N PRO A 7 20.05 -69.97 -1.60
CA PRO A 7 18.88 -69.09 -1.44
C PRO A 7 18.84 -68.39 -0.08
N LEU A 8 19.40 -69.03 0.95
CA LEU A 8 19.50 -68.48 2.30
C LEU A 8 20.49 -67.30 2.35
N ILE A 9 21.65 -67.44 1.70
CA ILE A 9 22.65 -66.37 1.60
C ILE A 9 22.11 -65.18 0.79
N THR A 10 21.41 -65.43 -0.32
CA THR A 10 20.82 -64.34 -1.13
C THR A 10 19.69 -63.60 -0.40
N SER A 11 18.89 -64.31 0.41
CA SER A 11 17.84 -63.71 1.24
C SER A 11 18.42 -62.80 2.33
N VAL A 12 19.50 -63.24 2.99
CA VAL A 12 20.16 -62.45 4.04
C VAL A 12 20.80 -61.18 3.45
N ILE A 13 21.45 -61.27 2.28
CA ILE A 13 22.04 -60.11 1.61
C ILE A 13 20.95 -59.08 1.23
N LEU A 14 19.81 -59.55 0.70
CA LEU A 14 18.70 -58.67 0.33
C LEU A 14 18.10 -57.97 1.56
N ALA A 15 17.94 -58.68 2.68
CA ALA A 15 17.45 -58.11 3.93
C ALA A 15 18.40 -57.02 4.46
N ILE A 16 19.73 -57.23 4.40
CA ILE A 16 20.74 -56.25 4.83
C ILE A 16 20.69 -54.99 3.95
N ILE A 17 20.50 -55.13 2.63
CA ILE A 17 20.38 -53.99 1.70
C ILE A 17 19.12 -53.17 2.00
N ILE A 18 17.99 -53.82 2.25
CA ILE A 18 16.73 -53.14 2.62
C ILE A 18 16.88 -52.44 3.97
N LEU A 19 17.54 -53.07 4.95
CA LEU A 19 17.84 -52.47 6.25
C LEU A 19 18.75 -51.24 6.11
N ALA A 20 19.75 -51.30 5.24
CA ALA A 20 20.65 -50.19 4.94
C ALA A 20 19.91 -49.03 4.28
N ILE A 21 19.03 -49.30 3.31
CA ILE A 21 18.21 -48.26 2.66
C ILE A 21 17.26 -47.61 3.68
N LEU A 22 16.59 -48.41 4.53
CA LEU A 22 15.72 -47.89 5.59
C LEU A 22 16.50 -47.05 6.62
N SER A 23 17.75 -47.41 6.93
CA SER A 23 18.60 -46.62 7.82
C SER A 23 18.98 -45.25 7.26
N ILE A 24 19.10 -45.13 5.93
CA ILE A 24 19.32 -43.84 5.24
C ILE A 24 18.07 -42.96 5.38
N PHE A 25 16.87 -43.53 5.19
CA PHE A 25 15.62 -42.79 5.41
C PHE A 25 15.46 -42.34 6.87
N LEU A 26 15.85 -43.18 7.84
CA LEU A 26 15.84 -42.79 9.25
C LEU A 26 16.82 -41.64 9.53
N GLY A 27 18.01 -41.67 8.93
CA GLY A 27 18.99 -40.59 9.01
C GLY A 27 18.49 -39.28 8.39
N ILE A 28 17.77 -39.35 7.27
CA ILE A 28 17.17 -38.17 6.63
C ILE A 28 16.07 -37.58 7.50
N VAL A 29 15.19 -38.41 8.09
CA VAL A 29 14.12 -37.94 8.98
C VAL A 29 14.69 -37.31 10.25
N ILE A 30 15.68 -37.94 10.88
CA ILE A 30 16.36 -37.39 12.06
C ILE A 30 17.10 -36.10 11.70
N GLY A 31 17.77 -36.05 10.54
CA GLY A 31 18.44 -34.86 10.03
C GLY A 31 17.47 -33.70 9.77
N LEU A 32 16.29 -33.96 9.22
CA LEU A 32 15.22 -32.98 9.03
C LEU A 32 14.72 -32.43 10.37
N ILE A 33 14.50 -33.30 11.36
CA ILE A 33 14.07 -32.87 12.70
C ILE A 33 15.13 -31.99 13.36
N ILE A 34 16.41 -32.38 13.27
CA ILE A 34 17.52 -31.59 13.83
C ILE A 34 17.65 -30.26 13.08
N ALA A 35 17.52 -30.23 11.75
CA ALA A 35 17.59 -28.99 10.97
C ALA A 35 16.44 -28.03 11.31
N VAL A 36 15.22 -28.55 11.52
CA VAL A 36 14.07 -27.76 11.97
C VAL A 36 14.30 -27.24 13.39
N LEU A 37 14.80 -28.06 14.30
CA LEU A 37 15.10 -27.63 15.68
C LEU A 37 16.23 -26.59 15.75
N VAL A 38 17.29 -26.75 14.96
CA VAL A 38 18.38 -25.76 14.85
C VAL A 38 17.89 -24.48 14.16
N GLY A 39 17.03 -24.59 13.14
CA GLY A 39 16.39 -23.45 12.49
C GLY A 39 15.49 -22.67 13.46
N LEU A 40 14.67 -23.35 14.25
CA LEU A 40 13.83 -22.74 15.29
C LEU A 40 14.68 -22.13 16.42
N ALA A 41 15.73 -22.82 16.87
CA ALA A 41 16.62 -22.31 17.91
C ALA A 41 17.42 -21.07 17.46
N THR A 42 17.92 -21.07 16.22
CA THR A 42 18.62 -19.92 15.65
C THR A 42 17.66 -18.77 15.32
N PHE A 43 16.45 -19.06 14.83
CA PHE A 43 15.39 -18.07 14.65
C PHE A 43 15.00 -17.43 15.98
N TRP A 44 14.82 -18.21 17.05
CA TRP A 44 14.47 -17.69 18.38
C TRP A 44 15.63 -16.90 19.00
N LEU A 45 16.88 -17.37 18.88
CA LEU A 45 18.07 -16.64 19.32
C LEU A 45 18.31 -15.33 18.56
N PHE A 46 18.03 -15.27 17.25
CA PHE A 46 18.12 -14.04 16.46
C PHE A 46 16.90 -13.13 16.66
N SER A 47 15.70 -13.68 16.85
CA SER A 47 14.50 -12.91 17.13
C SER A 47 14.58 -12.25 18.50
N SER A 48 15.01 -12.97 19.55
CA SER A 48 15.23 -12.38 20.88
C SER A 48 16.47 -11.48 20.99
N LYS A 49 17.42 -11.51 20.03
CA LYS A 49 18.53 -10.53 19.97
C LYS A 49 18.19 -9.30 19.14
N ASN A 50 17.15 -9.35 18.30
CA ASN A 50 16.64 -8.19 17.59
C ASN A 50 15.69 -7.34 18.43
N ASP A 51 15.23 -7.85 19.58
CA ASP A 51 14.40 -7.07 20.52
C ASP A 51 15.23 -6.25 21.54
N ASP A 52 16.54 -6.48 21.67
CA ASP A 52 17.38 -5.80 22.70
C ASP A 52 18.58 -5.02 22.14
N LYS A 53 18.62 -4.77 20.83
CA LYS A 53 19.51 -3.76 20.22
C LYS A 53 18.81 -2.98 19.12
N SER A 54 17.75 -2.30 19.51
CA SER A 54 17.48 -0.99 18.97
C SER A 54 17.34 -0.05 20.15
N ASN A 55 18.34 0.81 20.35
CA ASN A 55 18.07 2.16 20.84
C ASN A 55 17.26 2.89 19.75
N SER A 56 16.08 2.35 19.42
CA SER A 56 15.01 3.13 18.88
C SER A 56 14.56 3.89 20.10
N GLU A 57 14.93 5.17 20.16
CA GLU A 57 13.95 6.14 20.61
C GLU A 57 12.62 5.68 20.01
N ASN A 58 11.71 5.22 20.85
CA ASN A 58 10.32 5.02 20.49
C ASN A 58 9.74 6.44 20.29
N GLU A 59 10.23 7.14 19.27
CA GLU A 59 9.36 8.00 18.50
C GLU A 59 8.41 7.05 17.78
N ASN A 60 7.38 6.65 18.53
CA ASN A 60 6.08 6.47 17.92
C ASN A 60 5.67 7.90 17.48
N SER A 61 6.35 8.40 16.43
CA SER A 61 6.00 9.65 15.78
C SER A 61 4.68 9.35 15.12
N GLU A 62 3.61 9.62 15.84
CA GLU A 62 2.26 9.66 15.32
C GLU A 62 2.33 10.48 14.02
N LEU A 63 2.05 9.83 12.88
CA LEU A 63 2.20 10.47 11.58
C LEU A 63 1.37 11.75 11.57
N SER A 64 1.98 12.84 11.11
CA SER A 64 1.27 14.08 10.90
C SER A 64 0.13 13.89 9.91
N VAL A 65 -0.90 14.73 10.01
CA VAL A 65 -2.06 14.69 9.08
C VAL A 65 -1.61 14.76 7.61
N THR A 66 -0.59 15.58 7.33
CA THR A 66 0.01 15.70 6.00
C THR A 66 0.69 14.40 5.54
N GLU A 67 1.39 13.68 6.43
CA GLU A 67 2.03 12.40 6.09
C GLU A 67 1.00 11.31 5.79
N VAL A 68 -0.08 11.24 6.58
CA VAL A 68 -1.19 10.31 6.32
C VAL A 68 -1.83 10.60 4.95
N ALA A 69 -2.09 11.87 4.65
CA ALA A 69 -2.64 12.28 3.36
C ALA A 69 -1.70 11.96 2.19
N ASN A 70 -0.41 12.24 2.33
CA ASN A 70 0.61 11.91 1.32
C ASN A 70 0.72 10.40 1.08
N GLN A 71 0.63 9.59 2.14
CA GLN A 71 0.66 8.13 2.01
C GLN A 71 -0.57 7.61 1.25
N ALA A 72 -1.77 8.13 1.55
CA ALA A 72 -2.99 7.75 0.83
C ALA A 72 -2.90 8.10 -0.67
N LEU A 73 -2.40 9.31 -0.98
CA LEU A 73 -2.18 9.76 -2.36
C LEU A 73 -1.14 8.91 -3.09
N LEU A 74 -0.04 8.54 -2.42
CA LEU A 74 0.98 7.65 -2.97
C LEU A 74 0.39 6.27 -3.31
N MET A 75 -0.39 5.68 -2.41
CA MET A 75 -1.04 4.39 -2.65
C MET A 75 -1.99 4.47 -3.84
N ALA A 76 -2.81 5.53 -3.92
CA ALA A 76 -3.70 5.75 -5.05
C ALA A 76 -2.95 5.91 -6.39
N ASN A 77 -1.81 6.60 -6.39
CA ASN A 77 -0.95 6.72 -7.56
C ASN A 77 -0.38 5.36 -8.01
N LEU A 78 0.09 4.55 -7.05
CA LEU A 78 0.59 3.21 -7.35
C LEU A 78 -0.48 2.31 -7.95
N ASP A 79 -1.72 2.40 -7.46
CA ASP A 79 -2.83 1.62 -8.00
C ASP A 79 -3.19 2.04 -9.43
N LEU A 80 -3.16 3.34 -9.74
CA LEU A 80 -3.31 3.85 -11.11
C LEU A 80 -2.21 3.33 -12.05
N ARG A 81 -0.95 3.32 -11.59
CA ARG A 81 0.19 2.88 -12.39
C ARG A 81 0.20 1.39 -12.67
N LYS A 82 -0.35 0.59 -11.77
CA LYS A 82 -0.48 -0.87 -11.94
C LYS A 82 -1.65 -1.27 -12.84
N SER A 83 -2.58 -0.34 -13.10
CA SER A 83 -3.82 -0.62 -13.82
C SER A 83 -3.74 -0.25 -15.31
N ILE A 84 -4.51 -0.97 -16.13
CA ILE A 84 -4.73 -0.61 -17.54
C ILE A 84 -5.71 0.57 -17.58
N ILE A 85 -5.15 1.74 -17.87
CA ILE A 85 -5.86 3.03 -17.95
C ILE A 85 -5.33 3.83 -19.14
N SER A 86 -6.14 4.72 -19.70
CA SER A 86 -5.67 5.57 -20.79
C SER A 86 -4.54 6.50 -20.31
N PRO A 87 -3.51 6.77 -21.15
CA PRO A 87 -2.40 7.64 -20.75
C PRO A 87 -2.84 9.06 -20.36
N GLU A 88 -3.82 9.60 -21.06
CA GLU A 88 -4.39 10.92 -20.78
C GLU A 88 -5.05 10.97 -19.40
N LEU A 89 -5.87 9.96 -19.08
CA LEU A 89 -6.56 9.89 -17.79
C LEU A 89 -5.57 9.67 -16.65
N ARG A 90 -4.56 8.82 -16.85
CA ARG A 90 -3.45 8.65 -15.89
C ARG A 90 -2.79 9.96 -15.57
N THR A 91 -2.34 10.67 -16.61
CA THR A 91 -1.68 11.97 -16.47
C THR A 91 -2.57 12.94 -15.70
N ASN A 92 -3.88 12.90 -15.96
CA ASN A 92 -4.82 13.77 -15.29
C ASN A 92 -4.98 13.46 -13.80
N TYR A 93 -5.10 12.19 -13.41
CA TYR A 93 -5.08 11.83 -11.99
C TYR A 93 -3.75 12.17 -11.32
N GLU A 94 -2.62 11.92 -11.99
CA GLU A 94 -1.29 12.23 -11.43
C GLU A 94 -1.14 13.73 -11.15
N SER A 95 -1.50 14.62 -12.09
CA SER A 95 -1.41 16.06 -11.79
C SER A 95 -2.39 16.51 -10.70
N LEU A 96 -3.52 15.83 -10.53
CA LEU A 96 -4.46 16.11 -9.44
C LEU A 96 -3.86 15.70 -8.08
N ILE A 97 -3.18 14.55 -8.04
CA ILE A 97 -2.43 14.09 -6.87
C ILE A 97 -1.32 15.07 -6.53
N ASP A 98 -0.51 15.48 -7.52
CA ASP A 98 0.57 16.44 -7.32
C ASP A 98 0.06 17.77 -6.75
N LEU A 99 -1.08 18.26 -7.27
CA LEU A 99 -1.71 19.48 -6.77
C LEU A 99 -2.16 19.35 -5.31
N LEU A 100 -2.67 18.20 -4.89
CA LEU A 100 -3.02 17.96 -3.48
C LEU A 100 -1.76 17.88 -2.61
N ILE A 101 -0.70 17.21 -3.05
CA ILE A 101 0.59 17.17 -2.35
C ILE A 101 1.15 18.57 -2.13
N GLU A 102 1.01 19.47 -3.12
CA GLU A 102 1.40 20.86 -2.99
C GLU A 102 0.52 21.67 -2.03
N LEU A 103 -0.79 21.39 -1.99
CA LEU A 103 -1.76 22.12 -1.17
C LEU A 103 -1.72 21.73 0.31
N LEU A 104 -1.52 20.45 0.62
CA LEU A 104 -1.51 19.92 1.98
C LEU A 104 -0.60 20.70 2.96
N PRO A 105 0.69 20.98 2.64
CA PRO A 105 1.54 21.76 3.53
C PRO A 105 1.10 23.22 3.64
N LEU A 106 0.41 23.77 2.64
CA LEU A 106 -0.08 25.16 2.66
C LEU A 106 -1.28 25.32 3.60
N VAL A 107 -2.17 24.33 3.63
CA VAL A 107 -3.36 24.36 4.50
C VAL A 107 -3.09 23.85 5.92
N ASN A 108 -2.08 23.00 6.11
CA ASN A 108 -1.70 22.46 7.42
C ASN A 108 -0.54 23.23 8.08
N GLY A 109 0.16 24.09 7.33
CA GLY A 109 1.36 24.81 7.77
C GLY A 109 1.10 26.13 8.49
N THR A 110 -0.11 26.69 8.42
CA THR A 110 -0.48 27.93 9.11
C THR A 110 -0.98 27.63 10.52
N LYS A 111 -0.06 27.50 11.48
CA LYS A 111 -0.40 27.27 12.91
C LYS A 111 -1.17 28.42 13.57
N ASP A 112 -1.17 29.61 12.96
CA ASP A 112 -1.85 30.82 13.47
C ASP A 112 -3.13 31.18 12.67
N ALA A 113 -3.65 30.21 11.93
CA ALA A 113 -4.75 30.38 11.02
C ALA A 113 -6.11 30.50 11.74
N PRO A 114 -7.00 31.44 11.34
CA PRO A 114 -8.37 31.50 11.87
C PRO A 114 -9.14 30.20 11.58
N ASP A 115 -10.14 29.87 12.40
CA ASP A 115 -10.92 28.61 12.33
C ASP A 115 -11.44 28.26 10.91
N THR A 116 -11.66 29.24 10.04
CA THR A 116 -12.06 29.05 8.64
C THR A 116 -10.98 28.52 7.71
N GLU A 117 -9.70 28.78 7.99
CA GLU A 117 -8.57 28.07 7.34
C GLU A 117 -8.50 26.61 7.80
N SER A 118 -8.98 26.30 9.02
CA SER A 118 -9.07 24.91 9.51
C SER A 118 -10.12 24.09 8.75
N GLU A 119 -11.25 24.69 8.35
CA GLU A 119 -12.28 23.99 7.56
C GLU A 119 -11.76 23.67 6.16
N LEU A 120 -11.08 24.62 5.50
CA LEU A 120 -10.46 24.38 4.21
C LEU A 120 -9.40 23.28 4.32
N GLY A 121 -8.55 23.34 5.34
CA GLY A 121 -7.59 22.28 5.65
C GLY A 121 -8.28 20.92 5.84
N TRP A 122 -9.35 20.85 6.63
CA TRP A 122 -10.11 19.62 6.84
C TRP A 122 -10.65 19.03 5.54
N VAL A 123 -11.22 19.86 4.67
CA VAL A 123 -11.75 19.41 3.38
C VAL A 123 -10.63 18.91 2.46
N ILE A 124 -9.52 19.64 2.35
CA ILE A 124 -8.38 19.23 1.51
C ILE A 124 -7.77 17.92 2.01
N ASN A 125 -7.63 17.76 3.33
CA ASN A 125 -7.16 16.50 3.91
C ASN A 125 -8.12 15.34 3.58
N ARG A 126 -9.44 15.52 3.70
CA ARG A 126 -10.41 14.48 3.31
C ARG A 126 -10.46 14.21 1.81
N MET A 127 -10.23 15.22 0.98
CA MET A 127 -10.08 15.01 -0.45
C MET A 127 -8.91 14.07 -0.74
N ALA A 128 -7.78 14.25 -0.03
CA ALA A 128 -6.58 13.44 -0.19
C ALA A 128 -6.68 12.04 0.42
N THR A 129 -7.26 11.90 1.61
CA THR A 129 -7.31 10.62 2.35
C THR A 129 -8.50 9.75 1.98
N GLU A 130 -9.62 10.35 1.59
CA GLU A 130 -10.88 9.63 1.39
C GLU A 130 -11.43 9.78 -0.02
N TYR A 131 -11.72 11.01 -0.47
CA TYR A 131 -12.50 11.20 -1.69
C TYR A 131 -11.73 10.75 -2.94
N LEU A 132 -10.54 11.28 -3.16
CA LEU A 132 -9.78 10.96 -4.38
C LEU A 132 -9.43 9.46 -4.43
N PRO A 133 -8.89 8.83 -3.37
CA PRO A 133 -8.62 7.39 -3.39
C PRO A 133 -9.90 6.54 -3.50
N ASN A 134 -10.90 6.76 -2.63
CA ASN A 134 -11.99 5.80 -2.43
C ASN A 134 -13.25 6.12 -3.22
N LYS A 135 -13.55 7.39 -3.47
CA LYS A 135 -14.75 7.85 -4.17
C LYS A 135 -14.49 8.21 -5.65
N SER A 136 -13.25 8.41 -6.06
CA SER A 136 -12.89 8.74 -7.46
C SER A 136 -12.07 7.66 -8.15
N ILE A 137 -10.87 7.34 -7.65
CA ILE A 137 -9.95 6.39 -8.30
C ILE A 137 -10.46 4.95 -8.16
N ALA A 138 -10.76 4.50 -6.93
CA ALA A 138 -11.15 3.12 -6.70
C ALA A 138 -12.41 2.67 -7.48
N PRO A 139 -13.48 3.47 -7.61
CA PRO A 139 -14.63 3.09 -8.43
C PRO A 139 -14.28 2.91 -9.91
N TYR A 140 -13.45 3.78 -10.47
CA TYR A 140 -12.98 3.65 -11.86
C TYR A 140 -12.09 2.40 -12.03
N LEU A 141 -11.21 2.11 -11.06
CA LEU A 141 -10.36 0.92 -11.07
C LEU A 141 -11.13 -0.40 -10.81
N LYS A 142 -12.39 -0.34 -10.36
CA LYS A 142 -13.26 -1.53 -10.25
C LYS A 142 -13.94 -1.92 -11.56
N LEU A 143 -13.96 -1.03 -12.56
CA LEU A 143 -14.47 -1.34 -13.89
C LEU A 143 -13.60 -2.41 -14.58
N SER A 144 -14.17 -3.12 -15.55
CA SER A 144 -13.37 -4.01 -16.41
C SER A 144 -12.40 -3.23 -17.29
N ASP A 145 -11.36 -3.89 -17.82
CA ASP A 145 -10.41 -3.26 -18.74
C ASP A 145 -11.09 -2.63 -19.97
N SER A 146 -12.11 -3.29 -20.51
CA SER A 146 -12.89 -2.77 -21.64
C SER A 146 -13.67 -1.51 -21.29
N GLU A 147 -14.26 -1.45 -20.10
CA GLU A 147 -15.00 -0.26 -19.64
C GLU A 147 -14.06 0.89 -19.30
N ARG A 148 -12.88 0.60 -18.73
CA ARG A 148 -11.86 1.63 -18.48
C ARG A 148 -11.33 2.28 -19.74
N LEU A 149 -11.34 1.56 -20.86
CA LEU A 149 -10.90 2.06 -22.16
C LEU A 149 -12.05 2.60 -23.02
N ASP A 150 -13.29 2.53 -22.53
CA ASP A 150 -14.45 3.09 -23.22
C ASP A 150 -14.35 4.63 -23.26
N GLY A 151 -14.47 5.19 -24.46
CA GLY A 151 -14.29 6.62 -24.68
C GLY A 151 -15.30 7.50 -23.94
N LYS A 152 -16.53 7.02 -23.74
CA LYS A 152 -17.55 7.78 -23.01
C LYS A 152 -17.23 7.81 -21.53
N ILE A 153 -16.91 6.66 -20.94
CA ILE A 153 -16.52 6.57 -19.53
C ILE A 153 -15.26 7.41 -19.28
N VAL A 154 -14.25 7.30 -20.14
CA VAL A 154 -13.01 8.09 -20.02
C VAL A 154 -13.31 9.59 -20.07
N SER A 155 -14.17 10.04 -20.99
CA SER A 155 -14.56 11.46 -21.10
C SER A 155 -15.27 11.96 -19.86
N GLU A 156 -16.23 11.20 -19.32
CA GLU A 156 -16.97 11.58 -18.11
C GLU A 156 -16.04 11.68 -16.89
N VAL A 157 -15.11 10.74 -16.75
CA VAL A 157 -14.13 10.76 -15.66
C VAL A 157 -13.15 11.92 -15.83
N LEU A 158 -12.67 12.18 -17.05
CA LEU A 158 -11.79 13.32 -17.36
C LEU A 158 -12.45 14.66 -17.03
N GLU A 159 -13.72 14.85 -17.39
CA GLU A 159 -14.47 16.07 -17.06
C GLU A 159 -14.53 16.29 -15.56
N ASN A 160 -14.83 15.24 -14.79
CA ASN A 160 -14.86 15.29 -13.33
C ASN A 160 -13.50 15.63 -12.72
N ILE A 161 -12.41 15.02 -13.19
CA ILE A 161 -11.05 15.30 -12.72
C ILE A 161 -10.66 16.75 -13.04
N ASN A 162 -10.93 17.20 -14.27
CA ASN A 162 -10.61 18.56 -14.69
C ASN A 162 -11.39 19.60 -13.88
N SER A 163 -12.66 19.32 -13.57
CA SER A 163 -13.42 20.16 -12.67
C SER A 163 -12.78 20.21 -11.28
N MET A 164 -12.37 19.07 -10.71
CA MET A 164 -11.73 19.06 -9.39
C MET A 164 -10.40 19.81 -9.38
N LYS A 165 -9.57 19.63 -10.41
CA LYS A 165 -8.32 20.38 -10.58
C LYS A 165 -8.56 21.87 -10.59
N LYS A 166 -9.56 22.35 -11.32
CA LYS A 166 -9.91 23.77 -11.36
C LYS A 166 -10.24 24.29 -9.97
N GLU A 167 -11.09 23.58 -9.23
CA GLU A 167 -11.47 24.00 -7.87
C GLU A 167 -10.27 24.07 -6.93
N LEU A 168 -9.32 23.13 -7.03
CA LEU A 168 -8.11 23.10 -6.22
C LEU A 168 -7.08 24.18 -6.65
N LEU A 169 -7.00 24.49 -7.94
CA LEU A 169 -6.18 25.61 -8.43
C LEU A 169 -6.70 26.95 -7.90
N ASP A 170 -8.03 27.14 -7.88
CA ASP A 170 -8.63 28.32 -7.26
C ASP A 170 -8.28 28.40 -5.76
N VAL A 171 -8.32 27.27 -5.04
CA VAL A 171 -7.89 27.22 -3.63
C VAL A 171 -6.43 27.63 -3.48
N LYS A 172 -5.55 27.08 -4.32
CA LYS A 172 -4.12 27.43 -4.30
C LYS A 172 -3.92 28.93 -4.51
N GLU A 173 -4.62 29.51 -5.47
CA GLU A 173 -4.56 30.94 -5.75
C GLU A 173 -5.11 31.77 -4.57
N MET A 174 -6.21 31.35 -3.96
CA MET A 174 -6.82 31.99 -2.79
C MET A 174 -5.86 32.01 -1.59
N ILE A 175 -5.15 30.90 -1.34
CA ILE A 175 -4.13 30.79 -0.28
C ILE A 175 -2.95 31.73 -0.57
N ILE A 176 -2.42 31.71 -1.80
CA ILE A 176 -1.30 32.58 -2.20
C ILE A 176 -1.67 34.06 -2.05
N LYS A 177 -2.90 34.44 -2.43
CA LYS A 177 -3.41 35.81 -2.33
C LYS A 177 -3.87 36.21 -0.93
N LYS A 178 -3.84 35.29 0.05
CA LYS A 178 -4.34 35.50 1.42
C LYS A 178 -5.76 36.05 1.47
N ASN A 179 -6.63 35.59 0.57
CA ASN A 179 -8.01 36.05 0.49
C ASN A 179 -8.91 35.26 1.46
N SER A 180 -8.64 35.37 2.77
CA SER A 180 -9.28 34.57 3.81
C SER A 180 -10.81 34.74 3.89
N GLY A 181 -11.35 35.85 3.36
CA GLY A 181 -12.78 36.12 3.29
C GLY A 181 -13.55 35.16 2.38
N GLU A 182 -12.89 34.51 1.41
CA GLU A 182 -13.51 33.55 0.50
C GLU A 182 -13.35 32.08 0.92
N PHE A 183 -12.50 31.81 1.91
CA PHE A 183 -12.14 30.43 2.28
C PHE A 183 -13.32 29.66 2.83
N ALA A 184 -14.15 30.26 3.69
CA ALA A 184 -15.33 29.60 4.26
C ALA A 184 -16.31 29.15 3.16
N ARG A 185 -16.60 30.05 2.20
CA ARG A 185 -17.47 29.75 1.06
C ARG A 185 -16.89 28.64 0.19
N LYS A 186 -15.58 28.68 -0.08
CA LYS A 186 -14.90 27.66 -0.87
C LYS A 186 -14.86 26.32 -0.14
N ALA A 187 -14.55 26.30 1.15
CA ALA A 187 -14.56 25.10 1.99
C ALA A 187 -15.96 24.45 2.01
N GLN A 188 -17.01 25.24 2.20
CA GLN A 188 -18.40 24.75 2.17
C GLN A 188 -18.75 24.13 0.81
N PHE A 189 -18.41 24.81 -0.30
CA PHE A 189 -18.63 24.28 -1.65
C PHE A 189 -17.89 22.95 -1.87
N LEU A 190 -16.60 22.88 -1.50
CA LEU A 190 -15.79 21.67 -1.67
C LEU A 190 -16.30 20.53 -0.79
N LYS A 191 -16.74 20.81 0.44
CA LYS A 191 -17.31 19.82 1.35
C LYS A 191 -18.58 19.18 0.75
N GLN A 192 -19.49 20.00 0.24
CA GLN A 192 -20.73 19.51 -0.41
C GLN A 192 -20.42 18.66 -1.65
N ARG A 193 -19.37 19.00 -2.40
CA ARG A 193 -19.07 18.35 -3.67
C ARG A 193 -18.18 17.11 -3.55
N PHE A 194 -17.25 17.12 -2.59
CA PHE A 194 -16.15 16.16 -2.53
C PHE A 194 -15.98 15.51 -1.16
N THR A 195 -16.96 15.61 -0.26
CA THR A 195 -16.82 15.03 1.08
C THR A 195 -18.11 14.38 1.55
N GLU A 196 -19.25 15.05 1.36
CA GLU A 196 -20.58 14.44 1.46
C GLU A 196 -20.74 13.30 0.42
#